data_AF-A0A519WQU2-F1
#
_entry.id   AF-A0A519WQU2-F1
#
_cell.length_a   1.000
_cell.length_b   1.000
_cell.length_c   1.000
_cell.angle_alpha   90.00
_cell.angle_beta   90.00
_cell.angle_gamma   90.00
#
_symmetry.space_group_name_H-M   'P 1'
#
loop_
_entity.id
_entity.type
_entity.pdbx_description
1 polymer ?
#
loop_
_entity_poly.entity_id
_entity_poly.type
_entity_poly.pdbx_seq_one_letter_code
_entity_poly.pdbx_strand_id
1 'polypeptide(L)'
;IDPVVYYQYIKNNWDFYMGAFPRYKLLTDYPRSVLTDTLNYYRPNVEGMLVKYENEHFRQTLWIDWTSRQTATARENFLFGLSGRYQTGLFFLSHYAMMLHNAGPAVSIEGDHIEDNGALAIKAGLDLSKKTFLDSLTVNVGGLMSFERVRTIGGWNTPKGLLLEFHAEYKRFGVINSYYNGEGHNIRFGDRFYTSKVYNRTDLTWRPILFKNIEGILDLSFHFVDGVVDSQQAFGLRYNILGSKKIK
;
A
#
# COMPACT_ATOMS: atom_id res chain seq x y z
N ILE A 1 20.39 -10.92 0.85
CA ILE A 1 19.50 -11.88 1.54
C ILE A 1 18.87 -11.09 2.67
N ASP A 2 17.54 -10.95 2.67
CA ASP A 2 16.82 -10.16 3.67
C ASP A 2 16.19 -11.14 4.67
N PRO A 3 16.84 -11.40 5.82
CA PRO A 3 16.36 -12.40 6.77
C PRO A 3 15.04 -11.96 7.40
N VAL A 4 14.18 -12.94 7.66
CA VAL A 4 12.93 -12.76 8.40
C VAL A 4 13.14 -13.29 9.81
N VAL A 5 13.18 -12.38 10.79
CA VAL A 5 13.34 -12.70 12.22
C VAL A 5 12.50 -11.71 13.02
N TYR A 6 11.41 -12.19 13.62
CA TYR A 6 10.49 -11.33 14.35
C TYR A 6 9.81 -12.07 15.50
N TYR A 7 9.37 -11.30 16.48
CA TYR A 7 8.43 -11.71 17.51
C TYR A 7 7.00 -11.43 17.03
N GLN A 8 6.10 -12.39 17.23
CA GLN A 8 4.67 -12.23 16.98
C GLN A 8 3.86 -12.58 18.22
N TYR A 9 2.92 -11.71 18.57
CA TYR A 9 1.96 -11.95 19.63
C TYR A 9 0.53 -11.82 19.11
N ILE A 10 -0.21 -12.94 19.16
CA ILE A 10 -1.60 -13.00 18.74
C ILE A 10 -2.46 -13.27 19.98
N LYS A 11 -3.41 -12.39 20.27
CA LYS A 11 -4.40 -12.62 21.33
C LYS A 11 -5.73 -11.96 20.99
N ASN A 12 -6.80 -12.76 21.00
CA ASN A 12 -8.14 -12.33 20.63
C ASN A 12 -8.12 -11.66 19.24
N ASN A 13 -8.51 -10.39 19.18
CA ASN A 13 -8.58 -9.56 17.99
C ASN A 13 -7.28 -8.79 17.70
N TRP A 14 -6.22 -9.01 18.49
CA TRP A 14 -4.94 -8.31 18.38
C TRP A 14 -3.86 -9.21 17.77
N ASP A 15 -3.09 -8.63 16.85
CA ASP A 15 -1.91 -9.24 16.23
C ASP A 15 -0.76 -8.21 16.22
N PHE A 16 0.32 -8.51 16.92
CA PHE A 16 1.48 -7.63 17.10
C PHE A 16 2.74 -8.27 16.55
N TYR A 17 3.57 -7.48 15.87
CA TYR A 17 4.85 -7.87 15.29
C TYR A 17 5.94 -6.91 15.72
N MET A 18 7.14 -7.45 15.97
CA MET A 18 8.36 -6.66 16.19
C MET A 18 9.57 -7.39 15.61
N GLY A 19 10.40 -6.69 14.84
CA GLY A 19 11.58 -7.24 14.17
C GLY A 19 11.52 -7.07 12.66
N ALA A 20 12.12 -8.00 11.92
CA ALA A 20 12.06 -8.08 10.46
C ALA A 20 10.99 -9.10 10.04
N PHE A 21 9.82 -8.62 9.63
CA PHE A 21 8.66 -9.45 9.29
C PHE A 21 8.15 -9.17 7.88
N PRO A 22 7.52 -10.14 7.20
CA PRO A 22 7.06 -9.96 5.82
C PRO A 22 6.01 -8.85 5.70
N ARG A 23 6.18 -7.94 4.74
CA ARG A 23 5.19 -6.90 4.39
C ARG A 23 3.94 -7.49 3.77
N TYR A 24 4.12 -8.57 2.99
CA TYR A 24 3.06 -9.21 2.24
C TYR A 24 1.93 -9.71 3.18
N LYS A 25 0.67 -9.48 2.80
CA LYS A 25 -0.56 -9.71 3.61
C LYS A 25 -0.76 -8.80 4.83
N LEU A 26 0.24 -8.02 5.24
CA LEU A 26 0.10 -7.08 6.35
C LEU A 26 -0.18 -5.65 5.87
N LEU A 27 0.49 -5.21 4.80
CA LEU A 27 0.42 -3.82 4.30
C LEU A 27 0.08 -3.74 2.80
N THR A 28 -0.44 -4.82 2.21
CA THR A 28 -0.73 -4.91 0.77
C THR A 28 -2.07 -4.27 0.37
N ASP A 29 -2.86 -3.80 1.32
CA ASP A 29 -4.15 -3.15 1.10
C ASP A 29 -4.05 -1.64 0.87
N TYR A 30 -2.85 -1.07 1.00
CA TYR A 30 -2.64 0.34 0.75
C TYR A 30 -2.93 0.72 -0.71
N PRO A 31 -3.56 1.88 -0.96
CA PRO A 31 -3.63 2.46 -2.29
C PRO A 31 -2.22 2.74 -2.79
N ARG A 32 -1.94 2.42 -4.06
CA ARG A 32 -0.64 2.70 -4.71
C ARG A 32 -0.26 4.18 -4.67
N SER A 33 -1.25 5.08 -4.63
CA SER A 33 -1.03 6.51 -4.44
C SER A 33 -0.41 6.85 -3.08
N VAL A 34 -0.65 6.05 -2.04
CA VAL A 34 -0.15 6.27 -0.68
C VAL A 34 1.10 5.44 -0.42
N LEU A 35 1.10 4.16 -0.80
CA LEU A 35 2.24 3.26 -0.63
C LEU A 35 2.38 2.33 -1.84
N THR A 36 3.52 2.38 -2.51
CA THR A 36 3.81 1.60 -3.71
C THR A 36 3.92 0.11 -3.42
N ASP A 37 3.35 -0.70 -4.30
CA ASP A 37 3.42 -2.16 -4.26
C ASP A 37 4.81 -2.70 -4.61
N THR A 38 5.66 -1.89 -5.26
CA THR A 38 7.07 -2.19 -5.57
C THR A 38 7.89 -2.57 -4.32
N LEU A 39 7.48 -2.08 -3.14
CA LEU A 39 8.09 -2.46 -1.86
C LEU A 39 7.96 -3.95 -1.57
N ASN A 40 6.90 -4.61 -2.04
CA ASN A 40 6.75 -6.06 -1.85
C ASN A 40 7.87 -6.87 -2.53
N TYR A 41 8.56 -6.27 -3.50
CA TYR A 41 9.69 -6.88 -4.19
C TYR A 41 11.04 -6.40 -3.64
N TYR A 42 11.28 -5.07 -3.60
CA TYR A 42 12.59 -4.51 -3.23
C TYR A 42 12.83 -4.35 -1.73
N ARG A 43 11.77 -4.32 -0.92
CA ARG A 43 11.81 -4.27 0.55
C ARG A 43 10.72 -5.16 1.14
N PRO A 44 10.83 -6.49 0.92
CA PRO A 44 9.75 -7.44 1.20
C PRO A 44 9.46 -7.55 2.70
N ASN A 45 10.38 -7.11 3.56
CA ASN A 45 10.19 -7.04 5.00
C ASN A 45 9.90 -5.61 5.46
N VAL A 46 9.09 -5.50 6.51
CA VAL A 46 9.07 -4.36 7.41
C VAL A 46 10.12 -4.62 8.48
N GLU A 47 10.98 -3.65 8.73
CA GLU A 47 11.97 -3.68 9.81
C GLU A 47 11.50 -2.72 10.91
N GLY A 48 10.69 -3.22 11.85
CA GLY A 48 10.14 -2.37 12.89
C GLY A 48 9.05 -3.02 13.70
N MET A 49 7.91 -2.34 13.79
CA MET A 49 6.78 -2.80 14.61
C MET A 49 5.47 -2.65 13.85
N LEU A 50 4.54 -3.56 14.10
CA LEU A 50 3.17 -3.47 13.62
C LEU A 50 2.21 -3.94 14.70
N VAL A 51 1.12 -3.21 14.87
CA VAL A 51 -0.03 -3.66 15.65
C VAL A 51 -1.27 -3.61 14.77
N LYS A 52 -2.03 -4.70 14.81
CA LYS A 52 -3.28 -4.85 14.10
C LYS A 52 -4.36 -5.25 15.09
N TYR A 53 -5.50 -4.59 14.97
CA TYR A 53 -6.75 -5.00 15.58
C TYR A 53 -7.75 -5.34 14.49
N GLU A 54 -8.43 -6.49 14.58
CA GLU A 54 -9.44 -6.90 13.60
C GLU A 54 -10.59 -7.67 14.24
N ASN A 55 -11.83 -7.27 13.96
CA ASN A 55 -13.06 -7.98 14.26
C ASN A 55 -13.96 -8.05 13.01
N GLU A 56 -15.21 -8.50 13.17
CA GLU A 56 -16.15 -8.69 12.04
C GLU A 56 -16.44 -7.40 11.25
N HIS A 57 -16.43 -6.24 11.92
CA HIS A 57 -16.83 -4.97 11.32
C HIS A 57 -15.68 -3.99 11.14
N PHE A 58 -14.56 -4.20 11.82
CA PHE A 58 -13.53 -3.18 11.95
C PHE A 58 -12.14 -3.80 11.91
N ARG A 59 -11.26 -3.19 11.12
CA ARG A 59 -9.83 -3.46 11.08
C ARG A 59 -9.07 -2.15 11.23
N GLN A 60 -8.00 -2.18 12.02
CA GLN A 60 -7.07 -1.08 12.19
C GLN A 60 -5.65 -1.62 12.27
N THR A 61 -4.74 -1.04 11.50
CA THR A 61 -3.31 -1.35 11.49
C THR A 61 -2.54 -0.07 11.75
N LEU A 62 -1.54 -0.14 12.62
CA LEU A 62 -0.51 0.89 12.83
C LEU A 62 0.85 0.22 12.70
N TRP A 63 1.78 0.85 12.01
CA TRP A 63 3.10 0.29 11.78
C TRP A 63 4.18 1.36 11.66
N ILE A 64 5.41 0.95 11.93
CA ILE A 64 6.64 1.69 11.69
C ILE A 64 7.67 0.75 11.04
N ASP A 65 8.42 1.28 10.09
CA ASP A 65 9.42 0.58 9.30
C ASP A 65 10.67 1.45 9.18
N TRP A 66 11.73 1.08 9.89
CA TRP A 66 13.02 1.75 9.78
C TRP A 66 13.68 1.37 8.46
N THR A 67 13.75 2.33 7.57
CA THR A 67 14.31 2.11 6.23
C THR A 67 15.80 2.42 6.15
N SER A 68 16.32 3.19 7.11
CA SER A 68 17.75 3.44 7.32
C SER A 68 18.01 3.82 8.77
N ARG A 69 19.09 3.27 9.35
CA ARG A 69 19.60 3.69 10.67
C ARG A 69 20.52 4.90 10.53
N GLN A 70 20.39 5.87 11.42
CA GLN A 70 21.32 7.00 11.49
C GLN A 70 22.75 6.54 11.76
N THR A 71 23.70 7.05 10.99
CA THR A 71 25.14 6.92 11.28
C THR A 71 25.83 8.27 11.05
N ALA A 72 27.16 8.31 11.15
CA ALA A 72 27.92 9.52 10.84
C ALA A 72 27.71 10.00 9.39
N THR A 73 27.39 9.09 8.46
CA THR A 73 27.24 9.41 7.02
C THR A 73 25.87 9.03 6.45
N ALA A 74 25.19 8.07 7.06
CA ALA A 74 23.86 7.63 6.63
C ALA A 74 22.75 8.38 7.36
N ARG A 75 21.75 8.78 6.59
CA ARG A 75 20.51 9.40 7.05
C ARG A 75 19.68 8.46 7.92
N GLU A 76 18.93 9.01 8.85
CA GLU A 76 17.85 8.28 9.50
C GLU A 76 16.61 8.32 8.61
N ASN A 77 16.05 7.15 8.29
CA ASN A 77 14.78 7.07 7.58
C ASN A 77 13.85 6.08 8.25
N PHE A 78 12.61 6.47 8.44
CA PHE A 78 11.54 5.54 8.76
C PHE A 78 10.23 5.95 8.10
N LEU A 79 9.47 4.92 7.73
CA LEU A 79 8.08 5.05 7.35
C LEU A 79 7.23 4.75 8.57
N PHE A 80 6.14 5.46 8.75
CA PHE A 80 5.07 5.02 9.63
C PHE A 80 3.75 5.16 8.91
N GLY A 81 2.81 4.30 9.25
CA GLY A 81 1.52 4.30 8.59
C GLY A 81 0.40 3.77 9.45
N LEU A 82 -0.80 4.21 9.09
CA LEU A 82 -2.05 3.87 9.74
C LEU A 82 -3.05 3.49 8.65
N SER A 83 -3.67 2.32 8.71
CA SER A 83 -4.77 1.97 7.81
C SER A 83 -5.93 1.38 8.57
N GLY A 84 -7.15 1.61 8.10
CA GLY A 84 -8.33 1.07 8.74
C GLY A 84 -9.49 0.90 7.78
N ARG A 85 -10.39 -0.01 8.15
CA ARG A 85 -11.63 -0.27 7.43
C ARG A 85 -12.72 -0.58 8.43
N TYR A 86 -13.82 0.14 8.32
CA TYR A 86 -15.08 -0.15 8.99
C TYR A 86 -16.11 -0.60 7.96
N GLN A 87 -16.82 -1.70 8.18
CA GLN A 87 -17.79 -2.27 7.26
C GLN A 87 -19.07 -2.68 7.98
N THR A 88 -20.20 -2.21 7.46
CA THR A 88 -21.54 -2.56 7.93
C THR A 88 -22.45 -2.84 6.73
N GLY A 89 -23.00 -4.05 6.68
CA GLY A 89 -23.73 -4.52 5.50
C GLY A 89 -22.87 -4.44 4.24
N LEU A 90 -23.37 -3.72 3.23
CA LEU A 90 -22.66 -3.48 1.97
C LEU A 90 -21.71 -2.29 2.03
N PHE A 91 -21.88 -1.39 3.00
CA PHE A 91 -21.15 -0.13 3.04
C PHE A 91 -19.86 -0.29 3.82
N PHE A 92 -18.81 0.38 3.36
CA PHE A 92 -17.58 0.51 4.11
C PHE A 92 -17.00 1.92 4.05
N LEU A 93 -16.26 2.26 5.10
CA LEU A 93 -15.36 3.41 5.17
C LEU A 93 -13.95 2.88 5.38
N SER A 94 -12.96 3.46 4.72
CA SER A 94 -11.56 3.12 4.92
C SER A 94 -10.68 4.35 4.90
N HIS A 95 -9.57 4.29 5.64
CA HIS A 95 -8.56 5.32 5.64
C HIS A 95 -7.17 4.70 5.52
N TYR A 96 -6.26 5.44 4.90
CA TYR A 96 -4.87 5.07 4.71
C TYR A 96 -4.01 6.31 4.90
N ALA A 97 -3.07 6.24 5.83
CA ALA A 97 -2.07 7.26 6.03
C ALA A 97 -0.68 6.61 6.02
N MET A 98 0.28 7.30 5.44
CA MET A 98 1.70 6.96 5.48
C MET A 98 2.50 8.24 5.52
N MET A 99 3.59 8.26 6.27
CA MET A 99 4.57 9.33 6.21
C MET A 99 5.99 8.75 6.30
N LEU A 100 6.84 9.23 5.40
CA LEU A 100 8.28 9.15 5.49
C LEU A 100 8.78 10.31 6.34
N HIS A 101 9.56 9.97 7.36
CA HIS A 101 10.48 10.89 7.99
C HIS A 101 11.90 10.60 7.49
N ASN A 102 12.51 11.58 6.84
CA ASN A 102 13.87 11.49 6.33
C ASN A 102 14.76 12.55 6.99
N ALA A 103 15.47 12.15 8.03
CA ALA A 103 16.36 13.02 8.80
C ALA A 103 17.83 12.84 8.39
N GLY A 104 18.61 13.90 8.64
CA GLY A 104 20.03 13.91 8.31
C GLY A 104 20.86 12.88 9.09
N PRO A 105 22.12 12.65 8.69
CA PRO A 105 23.07 11.86 9.45
C PRO A 105 23.40 12.50 10.81
N ALA A 106 24.07 11.75 11.69
CA ALA A 106 24.46 12.22 13.01
C ALA A 106 25.50 13.34 12.95
N VAL A 107 26.36 13.33 11.92
CA VAL A 107 27.25 14.46 11.61
C VAL A 107 26.50 15.39 10.67
N SER A 108 26.25 16.63 11.10
CA SER A 108 25.52 17.60 10.30
C SER A 108 26.25 17.91 9.00
N ILE A 109 25.50 17.91 7.90
CA ILE A 109 25.97 18.34 6.58
C ILE A 109 25.34 19.70 6.30
N GLU A 110 26.15 20.67 5.87
CA GLU A 110 25.66 22.01 5.54
C GLU A 110 24.66 21.95 4.38
N GLY A 111 23.54 22.66 4.51
CA GLY A 111 22.45 22.63 3.52
C GLY A 111 21.64 21.34 3.52
N ASP A 112 21.85 20.44 4.49
CA ASP A 112 21.02 19.26 4.65
C ASP A 112 19.76 19.57 5.47
N HIS A 113 18.63 19.02 5.01
CA HIS A 113 17.32 19.31 5.55
C HIS A 113 16.56 18.03 5.87
N ILE A 114 15.74 18.11 6.92
CA ILE A 114 14.77 17.06 7.24
C ILE A 114 13.61 17.18 6.26
N GLU A 115 13.14 16.04 5.78
CA GLU A 115 12.01 15.98 4.86
C GLU A 115 10.90 15.12 5.46
N ASP A 116 9.69 15.67 5.47
CA ASP A 116 8.48 14.94 5.82
C ASP A 116 7.65 14.78 4.55
N ASN A 117 7.34 13.53 4.21
CA ASN A 117 6.64 13.21 2.98
C ASN A 117 5.61 12.12 3.23
N GLY A 118 4.33 12.50 3.23
CA GLY A 118 3.25 11.57 3.53
C GLY A 118 1.99 11.85 2.74
N ALA A 119 1.02 10.98 2.92
CA ALA A 119 -0.29 11.11 2.32
C ALA A 119 -1.37 10.51 3.21
N LEU A 120 -2.60 11.00 3.02
CA LEU A 120 -3.82 10.52 3.63
C LEU A 120 -4.85 10.28 2.51
N ALA A 121 -5.45 9.10 2.51
CA ALA A 121 -6.62 8.78 1.73
C ALA A 121 -7.78 8.39 2.65
N ILE A 122 -8.97 8.93 2.41
CA ILE A 122 -10.21 8.52 3.07
C ILE A 122 -11.22 8.16 1.99
N LYS A 123 -11.77 6.95 2.05
CA LYS A 123 -12.57 6.34 1.00
C LYS A 123 -13.84 5.73 1.58
N ALA A 124 -14.98 5.96 0.93
CA ALA A 124 -16.23 5.28 1.19
C ALA A 124 -16.59 4.40 -0.01
N GLY A 125 -17.19 3.25 0.24
CA GLY A 125 -17.49 2.31 -0.84
C GLY A 125 -18.53 1.26 -0.52
N LEU A 126 -18.79 0.43 -1.52
CA LEU A 126 -19.70 -0.70 -1.49
C LEU A 126 -18.94 -1.99 -1.74
N ASP A 127 -19.25 -3.01 -0.94
CA ASP A 127 -18.84 -4.39 -1.12
C ASP A 127 -20.05 -5.24 -1.50
N LEU A 128 -20.08 -5.68 -2.76
CA LEU A 128 -21.14 -6.44 -3.41
C LEU A 128 -20.73 -7.89 -3.69
N SER A 129 -19.61 -8.35 -3.12
CA SER A 129 -19.00 -9.68 -3.37
C SER A 129 -19.92 -10.87 -3.04
N LYS A 130 -21.02 -10.65 -2.33
CA LYS A 130 -22.05 -11.67 -2.01
C LYS A 130 -23.44 -11.33 -2.54
N LYS A 131 -23.53 -10.34 -3.42
CA LYS A 131 -24.79 -9.81 -3.99
C LYS A 131 -24.87 -9.96 -5.51
N THR A 132 -23.82 -10.50 -6.13
CA THR A 132 -23.72 -10.72 -7.57
C THR A 132 -23.19 -12.13 -7.84
N PHE A 133 -23.05 -12.49 -9.12
CA PHE A 133 -22.41 -13.76 -9.53
C PHE A 133 -20.88 -13.73 -9.46
N LEU A 134 -20.28 -12.57 -9.17
CA LEU A 134 -18.85 -12.39 -9.03
C LEU A 134 -18.36 -12.88 -7.67
N ASP A 135 -17.12 -13.37 -7.61
CA ASP A 135 -16.49 -13.80 -6.36
C ASP A 135 -16.11 -12.61 -5.48
N SER A 136 -15.70 -11.50 -6.11
CA SER A 136 -15.55 -10.20 -5.48
C SER A 136 -16.11 -9.08 -6.36
N LEU A 137 -16.71 -8.08 -5.73
CA LEU A 137 -17.08 -6.83 -6.38
C LEU A 137 -17.06 -5.71 -5.36
N THR A 138 -16.14 -4.76 -5.53
CA THR A 138 -16.10 -3.53 -4.73
C THR A 138 -15.97 -2.30 -5.61
N VAL A 139 -16.61 -1.21 -5.19
CA VAL A 139 -16.44 0.12 -5.78
C VAL A 139 -16.29 1.11 -4.64
N ASN A 140 -15.35 2.05 -4.78
CA ASN A 140 -15.17 3.10 -3.78
C ASN A 140 -14.75 4.43 -4.41
N VAL A 141 -15.01 5.49 -3.66
CA VAL A 141 -14.60 6.86 -3.95
C VAL A 141 -13.97 7.45 -2.70
N GLY A 142 -12.92 8.25 -2.87
CA GLY A 142 -12.28 8.91 -1.75
C GLY A 142 -11.46 10.12 -2.12
N GLY A 143 -11.14 10.92 -1.11
CA GLY A 143 -10.18 12.01 -1.23
C GLY A 143 -8.77 11.52 -0.93
N LEU A 144 -7.78 12.06 -1.65
CA LEU A 144 -6.35 11.92 -1.40
C LEU A 144 -5.77 13.31 -1.09
N MET A 145 -4.91 13.39 -0.08
CA MET A 145 -4.16 14.59 0.26
C MET A 145 -2.72 14.20 0.59
N SER A 146 -1.74 14.92 0.02
CA SER A 146 -0.34 14.79 0.39
C SER A 146 0.07 15.81 1.45
N PHE A 147 1.16 15.51 2.14
CA PHE A 147 1.86 16.38 3.08
C PHE A 147 3.34 16.33 2.73
N GLU A 148 3.81 17.32 1.98
CA GLU A 148 5.16 17.37 1.43
C GLU A 148 5.88 18.58 2.01
N ARG A 149 7.02 18.37 2.66
CA ARG A 149 7.79 19.46 3.25
C ARG A 149 9.27 19.15 3.30
N VAL A 150 10.07 20.13 2.89
CA VAL A 150 11.48 20.22 3.25
C VAL A 150 11.61 21.27 4.35
N ARG A 151 11.97 20.84 5.56
CA ARG A 151 12.06 21.74 6.71
C ARG A 151 13.11 22.82 6.45
N THR A 152 12.92 24.00 7.03
CA THR A 152 13.81 25.18 6.93
C THR A 152 13.97 25.82 5.53
N ILE A 153 13.54 25.16 4.44
CA ILE A 153 13.45 25.77 3.10
C ILE A 153 12.04 26.35 2.85
N GLY A 154 10.99 25.62 3.22
CA GLY A 154 9.63 25.98 2.85
C GLY A 154 8.55 25.47 3.78
N GLY A 155 7.30 25.84 3.44
CA GLY A 155 6.09 25.37 4.09
C GLY A 155 5.64 24.00 3.62
N TRP A 156 4.47 23.57 4.09
CA TRP A 156 3.82 22.38 3.59
C TRP A 156 3.24 22.64 2.19
N ASN A 157 3.55 21.75 1.25
CA ASN A 157 2.76 21.57 0.04
C ASN A 157 1.74 20.46 0.30
N THR A 158 0.46 20.73 0.04
CA THR A 158 -0.62 19.78 0.31
C THR A 158 -1.55 19.53 -0.88
N PRO A 159 -1.06 18.95 -1.99
CA PRO A 159 -1.88 18.57 -3.14
C PRO A 159 -3.06 17.70 -2.74
N LYS A 160 -4.20 17.88 -3.40
CA LYS A 160 -5.43 17.14 -3.17
C LYS A 160 -6.01 16.60 -4.47
N GLY A 161 -6.70 15.46 -4.37
CA GLY A 161 -7.42 14.90 -5.50
C GLY A 161 -8.47 13.87 -5.11
N LEU A 162 -9.20 13.42 -6.11
CA LEU A 162 -10.21 12.37 -6.04
C LEU A 162 -9.60 11.05 -6.49
N LEU A 163 -9.91 9.98 -5.77
CA LEU A 163 -9.64 8.59 -6.13
C LEU A 163 -10.96 7.85 -6.34
N LEU A 164 -11.07 7.14 -7.46
CA LEU A 164 -12.12 6.18 -7.73
C LEU A 164 -11.46 4.82 -7.94
N GLU A 165 -11.99 3.80 -7.31
CA GLU A 165 -11.44 2.44 -7.43
C GLU A 165 -12.54 1.42 -7.61
N PHE A 166 -12.26 0.45 -8.45
CA PHE A 166 -13.14 -0.66 -8.78
C PHE A 166 -12.34 -1.95 -8.74
N HIS A 167 -12.91 -2.99 -8.14
CA HIS A 167 -12.33 -4.33 -8.13
C HIS A 167 -13.44 -5.36 -8.37
N ALA A 168 -13.24 -6.21 -9.36
CA ALA A 168 -14.13 -7.32 -9.65
C ALA A 168 -13.31 -8.58 -9.94
N GLU A 169 -13.69 -9.71 -9.35
CA GLU A 169 -13.10 -11.01 -9.66
C GLU A 169 -14.16 -12.07 -9.93
N TYR A 170 -13.87 -12.95 -10.89
CA TYR A 170 -14.66 -14.13 -11.15
C TYR A 170 -13.75 -15.31 -11.53
N LYS A 171 -13.82 -16.34 -10.70
CA LYS A 171 -13.03 -17.57 -10.72
C LYS A 171 -11.53 -17.30 -10.66
N ARG A 172 -10.93 -17.09 -11.83
CA ARG A 172 -9.47 -16.92 -12.01
C ARG A 172 -9.13 -15.61 -12.69
N PHE A 173 -10.12 -14.80 -13.02
CA PHE A 173 -9.95 -13.55 -13.72
C PHE A 173 -10.34 -12.39 -12.82
N GLY A 174 -9.62 -11.29 -12.91
CA GLY A 174 -9.93 -10.08 -12.16
C GLY A 174 -9.71 -8.83 -13.00
N VAL A 175 -10.49 -7.80 -12.69
CA VAL A 175 -10.32 -6.45 -13.21
C VAL A 175 -10.19 -5.51 -12.00
N ILE A 176 -9.08 -4.79 -11.94
CA ILE A 176 -8.86 -3.74 -10.95
C ILE A 176 -8.70 -2.43 -11.71
N ASN A 177 -9.41 -1.39 -11.32
CA ASN A 177 -9.23 -0.05 -11.87
C ASN A 177 -9.00 0.95 -10.74
N SER A 178 -8.08 1.89 -10.98
CA SER A 178 -7.87 3.07 -10.14
C SER A 178 -7.81 4.29 -11.04
N TYR A 179 -8.73 5.22 -10.83
CA TYR A 179 -8.80 6.50 -11.50
C TYR A 179 -8.51 7.61 -10.49
N TYR A 180 -7.65 8.55 -10.88
CA TYR A 180 -7.24 9.70 -10.11
C TYR A 180 -7.45 10.99 -10.90
N ASN A 181 -7.95 12.01 -10.21
CA ASN A 181 -8.10 13.36 -10.76
C ASN A 181 -7.85 14.40 -9.66
N GLY A 182 -6.87 15.28 -9.85
CA GLY A 182 -6.55 16.34 -8.89
C GLY A 182 -5.19 16.99 -9.13
N GLU A 183 -4.60 17.49 -8.05
CA GLU A 183 -3.26 18.08 -8.05
C GLU A 183 -2.16 17.01 -7.94
N GLY A 184 -1.08 17.16 -8.72
CA GLY A 184 0.03 16.20 -8.70
C GLY A 184 0.65 16.00 -7.32
N HIS A 185 0.79 14.74 -6.90
CA HIS A 185 1.34 14.33 -5.60
C HIS A 185 2.80 13.85 -5.74
N ASN A 186 3.73 14.42 -4.98
CA ASN A 186 5.13 13.99 -4.92
C ASN A 186 5.38 13.10 -3.70
N ILE A 187 4.77 11.93 -3.65
CA ILE A 187 4.94 10.97 -2.55
C ILE A 187 6.06 10.00 -2.92
N ARG A 188 7.18 10.04 -2.19
CA ARG A 188 8.39 9.25 -2.47
C ARG A 188 8.17 7.75 -2.46
N PHE A 189 7.29 7.31 -1.56
CA PHE A 189 6.91 5.91 -1.44
C PHE A 189 5.52 5.63 -2.02
N GLY A 190 4.94 6.57 -2.75
CA GLY A 190 3.76 6.35 -3.60
C GLY A 190 4.17 6.05 -5.04
N ASP A 191 3.22 5.62 -5.85
CA ASP A 191 3.45 5.37 -7.27
C ASP A 191 3.62 6.70 -8.04
N ARG A 192 4.62 6.76 -8.92
CA ARG A 192 5.03 8.02 -9.57
C ARG A 192 4.01 8.58 -10.54
N PHE A 193 3.12 7.75 -11.07
CA PHE A 193 2.06 8.20 -11.99
C PHE A 193 1.10 9.22 -11.35
N TYR A 194 0.99 9.25 -10.02
CA TYR A 194 0.17 10.23 -9.29
C TYR A 194 0.79 11.64 -9.21
N THR A 195 1.96 11.88 -9.83
CA THR A 195 2.44 13.26 -10.08
C THR A 195 1.66 13.94 -11.20
N SER A 196 1.00 13.16 -12.08
CA SER A 196 0.09 13.71 -13.09
C SER A 196 -1.25 14.10 -12.44
N LYS A 197 -1.91 15.10 -13.04
CA LYS A 197 -3.23 15.56 -12.59
C LYS A 197 -4.35 14.57 -12.89
N VAL A 198 -4.18 13.74 -13.93
CA VAL A 198 -5.16 12.73 -14.31
C VAL A 198 -4.42 11.44 -14.63
N TYR A 199 -4.74 10.39 -13.88
CA TYR A 199 -4.14 9.08 -14.06
C TYR A 199 -5.21 8.00 -13.95
N ASN A 200 -5.20 7.05 -14.87
CA ASN A 200 -6.05 5.87 -14.81
C ASN A 200 -5.19 4.61 -14.99
N ARG A 201 -5.40 3.62 -14.14
CA ARG A 201 -4.78 2.29 -14.27
C ARG A 201 -5.85 1.23 -14.32
N THR A 202 -5.76 0.33 -15.28
CA THR A 202 -6.59 -0.88 -15.34
C THR A 202 -5.69 -2.11 -15.37
N ASP A 203 -5.83 -2.96 -14.36
CA ASP A 203 -5.15 -4.25 -14.27
C ASP A 203 -6.12 -5.36 -14.66
N LEU A 204 -5.73 -6.17 -15.65
CA LEU A 204 -6.37 -7.43 -15.99
C LEU A 204 -5.54 -8.56 -15.41
N THR A 205 -6.12 -9.30 -14.48
CA THR A 205 -5.43 -10.36 -13.73
C THR A 205 -5.93 -11.73 -14.16
N TRP A 206 -5.02 -12.69 -14.27
CA TRP A 206 -5.35 -14.09 -14.52
C TRP A 206 -4.52 -15.00 -13.60
N ARG A 207 -5.18 -15.92 -12.92
CA ARG A 207 -4.56 -16.91 -12.01
C ARG A 207 -4.56 -18.31 -12.65
N PRO A 208 -3.63 -18.62 -13.57
CA PRO A 208 -3.58 -19.92 -14.24
C PRO A 208 -3.26 -21.07 -13.29
N ILE A 209 -2.49 -20.80 -12.23
CA ILE A 209 -2.06 -21.79 -11.25
C ILE A 209 -2.71 -21.43 -9.92
N LEU A 210 -3.64 -22.26 -9.48
CA LEU A 210 -4.22 -22.19 -8.14
C LEU A 210 -4.36 -23.62 -7.63
N PHE A 211 -3.27 -24.15 -7.08
CA PHE A 211 -3.20 -25.55 -6.69
C PHE A 211 -2.45 -25.74 -5.38
N LYS A 212 -3.15 -26.24 -4.37
CA LYS A 212 -2.61 -26.49 -3.02
C LYS A 212 -1.87 -25.26 -2.48
N ASN A 213 -0.55 -25.34 -2.38
CA ASN A 213 0.34 -24.32 -1.83
C ASN A 213 1.06 -23.50 -2.92
N ILE A 214 0.62 -23.59 -4.18
CA ILE A 214 1.18 -22.85 -5.32
C ILE A 214 0.12 -21.94 -5.92
N GLU A 215 0.50 -20.69 -6.11
CA GLU A 215 -0.26 -19.67 -6.82
C GLU A 215 0.62 -19.08 -7.92
N GLY A 216 0.06 -18.97 -9.13
CA GLY A 216 0.65 -18.25 -10.23
C GLY A 216 -0.34 -17.19 -10.70
N ILE A 217 0.11 -15.95 -10.83
CA ILE A 217 -0.66 -14.80 -11.29
C ILE A 217 0.04 -14.14 -12.47
N LEU A 218 -0.75 -13.75 -13.45
CA LEU A 218 -0.36 -12.91 -14.57
C LEU A 218 -1.17 -11.62 -14.49
N ASP A 219 -0.49 -10.49 -14.51
CA ASP A 219 -1.09 -9.16 -14.49
C ASP A 219 -0.72 -8.42 -15.78
N LEU A 220 -1.73 -7.91 -16.48
CA LEU A 220 -1.58 -6.99 -17.59
C LEU A 220 -2.16 -5.64 -17.18
N SER A 221 -1.29 -4.67 -16.95
CA SER A 221 -1.63 -3.32 -16.48
C SER A 221 -1.59 -2.34 -17.65
N PHE A 222 -2.63 -1.53 -17.79
CA PHE A 222 -2.69 -0.40 -18.71
C PHE A 222 -2.68 0.90 -17.92
N HIS A 223 -1.78 1.80 -18.28
CA HIS A 223 -1.57 3.09 -17.65
C HIS A 223 -1.99 4.18 -18.64
N PHE A 224 -2.91 5.05 -18.25
CA PHE A 224 -3.35 6.20 -19.03
C PHE A 224 -2.95 7.46 -18.25
N VAL A 225 -1.97 8.19 -18.75
CA VAL A 225 -1.37 9.34 -18.05
C VAL A 225 -1.00 10.42 -19.06
N ASP A 226 -1.42 11.66 -18.83
CA ASP A 226 -1.08 12.82 -19.67
C ASP A 226 -1.31 12.60 -21.19
N GLY A 227 -2.37 11.86 -21.55
CA GLY A 227 -2.72 11.56 -22.94
C GLY A 227 -1.91 10.41 -23.58
N VAL A 228 -1.00 9.80 -22.83
CA VAL A 228 -0.20 8.64 -23.24
C VAL A 228 -0.81 7.36 -22.64
N VAL A 229 -0.72 6.27 -23.40
CA VAL A 229 -1.05 4.92 -22.94
C VAL A 229 0.24 4.11 -22.88
N ASP A 230 0.50 3.51 -21.71
CA ASP A 230 1.58 2.55 -21.50
C ASP A 230 1.01 1.23 -20.97
N SER A 231 1.77 0.15 -21.13
CA SER A 231 1.37 -1.18 -20.65
C SER A 231 2.51 -1.91 -19.97
N GLN A 232 2.19 -2.61 -18.88
CA GLN A 232 3.11 -3.42 -18.10
C GLN A 232 2.57 -4.86 -17.99
N GLN A 233 3.47 -5.84 -18.04
CA GLN A 233 3.16 -7.24 -17.73
C GLN A 233 3.95 -7.69 -16.51
N ALA A 234 3.31 -8.44 -15.62
CA ALA A 234 3.96 -9.08 -14.48
C ALA A 234 3.53 -10.54 -14.38
N PHE A 235 4.48 -11.39 -13.98
CA PHE A 235 4.21 -12.76 -13.57
C PHE A 235 4.69 -12.95 -12.13
N GLY A 236 3.77 -13.38 -11.27
CA GLY A 236 4.06 -13.76 -9.90
C GLY A 236 3.90 -15.26 -9.72
N LEU A 237 4.89 -15.90 -9.10
CA LEU A 237 4.77 -17.27 -8.62
C LEU A 237 5.01 -17.28 -7.11
N ARG A 238 4.06 -17.84 -6.36
CA ARG A 238 4.15 -17.96 -4.91
C ARG A 238 4.01 -19.41 -4.50
N TYR A 239 4.94 -19.86 -3.65
CA TYR A 239 4.95 -21.20 -3.08
C TYR A 239 5.05 -21.13 -1.57
N ASN A 240 4.12 -21.78 -0.86
CA ASN A 240 4.21 -21.91 0.59
C ASN A 240 4.85 -23.24 0.97
N ILE A 241 6.13 -23.20 1.36
CA ILE A 241 6.97 -24.40 1.59
C ILE A 241 6.50 -25.22 2.80
N LEU A 242 5.86 -24.60 3.81
CA LEU A 242 5.57 -25.25 5.11
C LEU A 242 4.08 -25.24 5.50
N GLY A 243 3.17 -24.96 4.56
CA GLY A 243 1.73 -24.86 4.83
C GLY A 243 0.89 -25.94 4.14
N SER A 244 0.05 -26.65 4.91
CA SER A 244 -1.03 -27.49 4.36
C SER A 244 -2.27 -26.69 3.93
N LYS A 245 -2.29 -25.38 4.19
CA LYS A 245 -3.41 -24.50 3.84
C LYS A 245 -3.27 -23.98 2.42
N LYS A 246 -4.39 -24.01 1.68
CA LYS A 246 -4.51 -23.34 0.37
C LYS A 246 -4.09 -21.88 0.50
N ILE A 247 -3.40 -21.35 -0.52
CA ILE A 247 -3.22 -19.90 -0.65
C ILE A 247 -4.63 -19.32 -0.84
N LYS A 248 -5.12 -18.62 0.18
CA LYS A 248 -6.26 -17.70 0.10
C LYS A 248 -5.74 -16.33 -0.28
#